data_AF-A0A822F5S6-F1
#
_entry.id   AF-A0A822F5S6-F1
#
_cell.length_a   1.000
_cell.length_b   1.000
_cell.length_c   1.000
_cell.angle_alpha   90.00
_cell.angle_beta   90.00
_cell.angle_gamma   90.00
#
_symmetry.space_group_name_H-M   'P 1'
#
loop_
_entity.id
_entity.type
_entity.pdbx_description
1 polymer ?
#
loop_
_entity_poly.entity_id
_entity_poly.type
_entity_poly.pdbx_seq_one_letter_code
_entity_poly.pdbx_strand_id
1 'polypeptide(L)'
;QYSNASTHSDESEISSPLPSSNTVQYGPIQIRLCRKPAPTIATGRRPKHLALVGEEAIKREKRREKNREAARKLKERRQSIEDELNQKLQELQGEHINLQSYLQQLQQKKQFLQEKVNNCLSDPIDELLSNDDEDITLFLEQYLGDLELYNELKESNFNFDTDISFNSMGDS
;
A
#
# COMPACT_ATOMS: atom_id res chain seq x y z
N GLN A 1 -28.78 30.09 44.75
CA GLN A 1 -27.45 30.45 45.28
C GLN A 1 -26.51 30.41 44.09
N TYR A 2 -26.08 31.56 43.59
CA TYR A 2 -25.19 31.68 42.43
C TYR A 2 -23.76 31.86 42.92
N SER A 3 -22.85 31.00 42.49
CA SER A 3 -21.43 31.07 42.82
C SER A 3 -20.64 31.16 41.52
N ASN A 4 -19.91 32.28 41.39
CA ASN A 4 -19.22 32.75 40.20
C ASN A 4 -18.08 31.82 39.77
N ALA A 5 -18.04 31.48 38.48
CA ALA A 5 -16.87 30.90 37.83
C ALA A 5 -15.85 32.02 37.55
N SER A 6 -14.66 31.89 38.12
CA SER A 6 -13.52 32.77 37.88
C SER A 6 -12.78 32.28 36.63
N THR A 7 -12.99 32.95 35.50
CA THR A 7 -12.20 32.78 34.28
C THR A 7 -10.92 33.62 34.39
N HIS A 8 -9.80 32.97 34.69
CA HIS A 8 -8.47 33.58 34.59
C HIS A 8 -7.99 33.40 33.16
N SER A 9 -8.04 34.46 32.37
CA SER A 9 -7.40 34.53 31.05
C SER A 9 -5.92 34.77 31.26
N ASP A 10 -5.09 33.74 31.12
CA ASP A 10 -3.64 33.88 31.02
C ASP A 10 -3.28 34.29 29.59
N GLU A 11 -3.36 35.60 29.35
CA GLU A 11 -2.65 36.29 28.25
C GLU A 11 -1.15 36.26 28.59
N SER A 12 -0.48 35.16 28.29
CA SER A 12 0.98 35.12 28.28
C SER A 12 1.48 35.81 27.00
N GLU A 13 1.59 37.14 27.07
CA GLU A 13 2.35 37.93 26.12
C GLU A 13 3.72 37.27 25.88
N ILE A 14 3.92 36.75 24.68
CA ILE A 14 5.21 36.25 24.21
C ILE A 14 6.09 37.49 24.03
N SER A 15 6.73 37.90 25.13
CA SER A 15 7.79 38.90 25.13
C SER A 15 8.93 38.37 24.26
N SER A 16 8.89 38.77 23.00
CA SER A 16 9.91 38.49 22.01
C SER A 16 11.20 39.15 22.49
N PRO A 17 12.29 38.40 22.75
CA PRO A 17 13.52 39.01 23.22
C PRO A 17 14.08 39.86 22.08
N LEU A 18 14.25 41.17 22.33
CA LEU A 18 14.85 42.10 21.39
C LEU A 18 16.12 41.49 20.77
N PRO A 19 16.36 41.67 19.46
CA PRO A 19 17.54 41.12 18.80
C PRO A 19 18.80 41.81 19.34
N SER A 20 19.43 41.17 20.33
CA SER A 20 20.82 41.41 20.68
C SER A 20 21.65 41.23 19.41
N SER A 21 22.43 42.24 19.05
CA SER A 21 23.19 42.46 17.78
C SER A 21 24.19 41.36 17.35
N ASN A 22 24.12 40.15 17.91
CA ASN A 22 25.12 39.09 17.79
C ASN A 22 24.51 37.73 17.38
N THR A 23 23.35 37.71 16.72
CA THR A 23 22.70 36.46 16.27
C THR A 23 22.64 36.46 14.75
N VAL A 24 23.11 35.38 14.12
CA VAL A 24 22.97 35.14 12.67
C VAL A 24 21.92 34.06 12.48
N GLN A 25 20.99 34.30 11.57
CA GLN A 25 19.94 33.36 11.23
C GLN A 25 20.33 32.57 9.97
N TYR A 26 20.22 31.25 10.05
CA TYR A 26 20.34 30.34 8.91
C TYR A 26 19.03 29.56 8.80
N GLY A 27 18.10 30.06 7.98
CA GLY A 27 16.77 29.48 7.83
C GLY A 27 15.98 29.46 9.15
N PRO A 28 15.43 28.30 9.59
CA PRO A 28 14.69 28.22 10.86
C PRO A 28 15.60 28.24 12.10
N ILE A 29 16.93 28.22 11.94
CA ILE A 29 17.88 28.14 13.04
C ILE A 29 18.49 29.51 13.33
N GLN A 30 18.52 29.89 14.60
CA GLN A 30 19.19 31.10 15.09
C GLN A 30 20.48 30.74 15.82
N ILE A 31 21.62 31.23 15.35
CA ILE A 31 22.95 30.97 15.92
C ILE A 31 23.46 32.24 16.61
N ARG A 32 23.77 32.15 17.90
CA ARG A 32 24.47 33.23 18.63
C ARG A 32 25.96 33.18 18.28
N LEU A 33 26.46 34.20 17.61
CA LEU A 33 27.89 34.35 17.32
C LEU A 33 28.65 34.61 18.63
N CYS A 34 29.55 33.69 19.00
CA CYS A 34 30.42 33.87 20.16
C CYS A 34 31.56 34.84 19.78
N ARG A 35 31.49 36.10 20.22
CA ARG A 35 32.41 37.17 19.80
C ARG A 35 33.81 37.13 20.44
N LYS A 36 34.07 36.20 21.36
CA LYS A 36 35.41 36.03 21.96
C LYS A 36 35.68 34.53 22.11
N PRO A 37 36.77 33.99 21.53
CA PRO A 37 37.20 32.66 21.90
C PRO A 37 37.43 32.67 23.40
N ALA A 38 36.95 31.64 24.11
CA ALA A 38 37.25 31.49 25.53
C ALA A 38 38.77 31.61 25.72
N PRO A 39 39.28 32.30 26.76
CA PRO A 39 40.71 32.53 27.00
C PRO A 39 41.48 31.26 27.40
N THR A 40 41.01 30.09 26.96
CA THR A 40 41.54 28.77 27.27
C THR A 40 42.45 28.21 26.18
N ILE A 41 42.74 28.95 25.10
CA ILE A 41 43.42 28.40 23.89
C ILE A 41 44.71 29.16 23.49
N ALA A 42 45.35 29.94 24.37
CA ALA A 42 46.72 30.38 24.08
C ALA A 42 47.77 29.28 24.38
N THR A 43 47.43 28.29 25.24
CA THR A 43 48.27 27.11 25.51
C THR A 43 47.47 25.84 25.84
N GLY A 44 46.14 25.90 25.95
CA GLY A 44 45.22 24.75 25.85
C GLY A 44 45.30 23.63 26.91
N ARG A 45 46.37 23.54 27.69
CA ARG A 45 46.59 22.51 28.69
C ARG A 45 47.10 23.16 29.97
N ARG A 46 46.31 23.08 31.04
CA ARG A 46 46.85 23.30 32.39
C ARG A 46 47.96 22.26 32.63
N PRO A 47 49.10 22.64 33.23
CA PRO A 47 50.19 21.71 33.47
C PRO A 47 49.69 20.52 34.29
N LYS A 48 50.03 19.29 33.87
CA LYS A 48 49.56 18.02 34.48
C LYS A 48 49.85 17.93 35.98
N HIS A 49 50.81 18.70 36.50
CA HIS A 49 51.30 18.66 37.87
C HIS A 49 50.80 19.78 38.79
N LEU A 50 49.88 20.64 38.35
CA LEU A 50 49.27 21.61 39.27
C LEU A 50 48.26 20.89 40.17
N ALA A 51 48.70 20.50 41.37
CA ALA A 51 47.82 19.97 42.39
C ALA A 51 46.80 21.07 42.73
N LEU A 52 45.52 20.77 42.47
CA LEU A 52 44.45 21.69 42.80
C LEU A 52 44.07 21.44 44.24
N VAL A 53 44.10 22.50 45.05
CA VAL A 53 43.96 22.46 46.50
C VAL A 53 42.62 23.07 46.89
N GLY A 54 41.99 22.53 47.94
CA GLY A 54 40.76 23.06 48.52
C GLY A 54 39.54 22.92 47.60
N GLU A 55 38.77 24.00 47.45
CA GLU A 55 37.47 23.97 46.76
C GLU A 55 37.54 23.58 45.28
N GLU A 56 38.61 23.94 44.57
CA GLU A 56 38.73 23.63 43.15
C GLU A 56 38.91 22.13 42.90
N ALA A 57 39.55 21.42 43.83
CA ALA A 57 39.67 19.96 43.80
C ALA A 57 38.29 19.30 43.95
N ILE A 58 37.50 19.75 44.94
CA ILE A 58 36.15 19.24 45.22
C ILE A 58 35.23 19.50 44.02
N LYS A 59 35.25 20.71 43.45
CA LYS A 59 34.47 21.07 42.26
C LYS A 59 34.84 20.19 41.06
N ARG A 60 36.13 19.88 40.86
CA ARG A 60 36.57 18.96 39.80
C ARG A 60 36.09 17.54 40.05
N GLU A 61 36.17 17.04 41.27
CA GLU A 61 35.74 15.67 41.55
C GLU A 61 34.23 15.52 41.38
N LYS A 62 33.43 16.50 41.81
CA LYS A 62 31.98 16.55 41.52
C LYS A 62 31.68 16.54 40.03
N ARG A 63 32.47 17.26 39.21
CA ARG A 63 32.30 17.23 37.73
C ARG A 63 32.65 15.87 37.14
N ARG A 64 33.72 15.23 37.62
CA ARG A 64 34.11 13.89 37.19
C ARG A 64 33.04 12.88 37.55
N GLU A 65 32.50 12.93 38.76
CA GLU A 65 31.42 12.01 39.17
C GLU A 65 30.17 12.19 38.31
N LYS A 66 29.70 13.43 38.11
CA LYS A 66 28.57 13.71 37.21
C LYS A 66 28.83 13.24 35.78
N ASN A 67 30.06 13.40 35.28
CA ASN A 67 30.40 12.93 33.94
C ASN A 67 30.46 11.40 33.86
N ARG A 68 30.96 10.73 34.91
CA ARG A 68 30.93 9.26 35.03
C ARG A 68 29.50 8.74 35.02
N GLU A 69 28.61 9.38 35.78
CA GLU A 69 27.18 9.03 35.82
C GLU A 69 26.51 9.28 34.46
N ALA A 70 26.75 10.44 33.85
CA ALA A 70 26.21 10.75 32.53
C ALA A 70 26.68 9.77 31.44
N ALA A 71 27.95 9.35 31.48
CA ALA A 71 28.49 8.36 30.56
C ALA A 71 27.86 6.98 30.77
N ARG A 72 27.64 6.56 32.03
CA ARG A 72 26.90 5.33 32.35
C ARG A 72 25.47 5.37 31.81
N LYS A 73 24.74 6.44 32.10
CA LYS A 73 23.36 6.63 31.61
C LYS A 73 23.28 6.68 30.09
N LEU A 74 24.25 7.29 29.43
CA LEU A 74 24.33 7.30 27.96
C LEU A 74 24.53 5.88 27.42
N LYS A 75 25.43 5.10 28.02
CA LYS A 75 25.68 3.71 27.62
C LYS A 75 24.44 2.85 27.83
N GLU A 76 23.79 2.94 28.99
CA GLU A 76 22.54 2.25 29.29
C GLU A 76 21.44 2.61 28.29
N ARG A 77 21.27 3.90 27.98
CA ARG A 77 20.28 4.34 26.99
C ARG A 77 20.57 3.79 25.60
N ARG A 78 21.84 3.78 25.17
CA ARG A 78 22.22 3.18 23.87
C ARG A 78 21.89 1.70 23.83
N GLN A 79 22.24 0.96 24.90
CA GLN A 79 21.93 -0.46 24.99
C GLN A 79 20.42 -0.71 24.95
N SER A 80 19.64 0.04 25.73
CA SER A 80 18.18 -0.07 25.73
C SER A 80 17.56 0.18 24.35
N ILE A 81 18.09 1.14 23.58
CA ILE A 81 17.63 1.40 22.22
C ILE A 81 18.01 0.24 21.29
N GLU A 82 19.23 -0.28 21.40
CA GLU A 82 19.67 -1.45 20.62
C GLU A 82 18.80 -2.67 20.91
N ASP A 83 18.48 -2.92 22.18
CA ASP A 83 17.63 -4.03 22.61
C ASP A 83 16.19 -3.87 22.09
N GLU A 84 15.60 -2.68 22.20
CA GLU A 84 14.27 -2.36 21.66
C GLU A 84 14.20 -2.56 20.14
N LEU A 85 15.23 -2.09 19.41
CA LEU A 85 15.33 -2.28 17.97
C LEU A 85 15.46 -3.76 17.59
N ASN A 86 16.28 -4.51 18.33
CA ASN A 86 16.43 -5.96 18.11
C ASN A 86 15.13 -6.71 18.37
N GLN A 87 14.41 -6.37 19.43
CA GLN A 87 13.10 -6.94 19.72
C GLN A 87 12.12 -6.66 18.57
N LYS A 88 12.04 -5.39 18.12
CA LYS A 88 11.16 -5.01 17.01
C LYS A 88 11.52 -5.71 15.71
N LEU A 89 12.82 -5.93 15.46
CA LEU A 89 13.28 -6.68 14.30
C LEU A 89 12.84 -8.15 14.36
N GLN A 90 12.93 -8.79 15.54
CA GLN A 90 12.45 -10.16 15.73
C GLN A 90 10.93 -10.27 15.56
N GLU A 91 10.18 -9.32 16.12
CA GLU A 91 8.71 -9.24 15.95
C GLU A 91 8.34 -9.14 14.46
N LEU A 92 8.93 -8.18 13.75
CA LEU A 92 8.69 -7.98 12.31
C LEU A 92 9.13 -9.20 11.47
N GLN A 93 10.22 -9.86 11.83
CA GLN A 93 10.64 -11.10 11.16
C GLN A 93 9.63 -12.23 11.38
N GLY A 94 9.10 -12.36 12.60
CA GLY A 94 8.05 -13.32 12.90
C GLY A 94 6.77 -13.05 12.10
N GLU A 95 6.33 -11.79 12.06
CA GLU A 95 5.19 -11.37 11.24
C GLU A 95 5.42 -11.66 9.75
N HIS A 96 6.61 -11.34 9.23
CA HIS A 96 6.97 -11.61 7.84
C HIS A 96 6.88 -13.11 7.51
N ILE A 97 7.44 -13.97 8.35
CA ILE A 97 7.39 -15.43 8.16
C ILE A 97 5.93 -15.91 8.19
N ASN A 98 5.12 -15.41 9.12
CA ASN A 98 3.70 -15.76 9.22
C ASN A 98 2.91 -15.34 7.97
N LEU A 99 3.11 -14.10 7.50
CA LEU A 99 2.48 -13.60 6.30
C LEU A 99 2.92 -14.38 5.06
N GLN A 100 4.20 -14.71 4.96
CA GLN A 100 4.74 -15.50 3.85
C GLN A 100 4.13 -16.91 3.83
N SER A 101 3.99 -17.56 4.98
CA SER A 101 3.28 -18.84 5.10
C SER A 101 1.82 -18.72 4.68
N TYR A 102 1.12 -17.67 5.11
CA TYR A 102 -0.28 -17.45 4.72
C TYR A 102 -0.44 -17.22 3.21
N LEU A 103 0.48 -16.44 2.61
CA LEU A 103 0.53 -16.21 1.18
C LEU A 103 0.75 -17.52 0.42
N GLN A 104 1.68 -18.36 0.88
CA GLN A 104 1.91 -19.68 0.29
C GLN A 104 0.67 -20.58 0.37
N GLN A 105 -0.02 -20.62 1.52
CA GLN A 105 -1.25 -21.38 1.68
C GLN A 105 -2.35 -20.91 0.73
N LEU A 106 -2.50 -19.58 0.57
CA LEU A 106 -3.46 -19.00 -0.38
C LEU A 106 -3.10 -19.33 -1.83
N GLN A 107 -1.82 -19.28 -2.19
CA GLN A 107 -1.37 -19.68 -3.53
C GLN A 107 -1.67 -21.15 -3.82
N GLN A 108 -1.40 -22.05 -2.87
CA GLN A 108 -1.72 -23.47 -3.00
C GLN A 108 -3.23 -23.68 -3.16
N LYS A 109 -4.06 -23.01 -2.34
CA LYS A 109 -5.52 -23.08 -2.47
C LYS A 109 -6.00 -22.56 -3.81
N LYS A 110 -5.43 -21.45 -4.29
CA LYS A 110 -5.74 -20.89 -5.61
C LYS A 110 -5.42 -21.91 -6.71
N GLN A 111 -4.21 -22.48 -6.71
CA GLN A 111 -3.79 -23.48 -7.69
C GLN A 111 -4.71 -24.69 -7.68
N PHE A 112 -5.00 -25.23 -6.49
CA PHE A 112 -5.92 -26.36 -6.33
C PHE A 112 -7.32 -26.07 -6.88
N LEU A 113 -7.86 -24.87 -6.63
CA LEU A 113 -9.16 -24.48 -7.18
C LEU A 113 -9.12 -24.29 -8.69
N GLN A 114 -8.03 -23.74 -9.24
CA GLN A 114 -7.84 -23.60 -10.68
C GLN A 114 -7.75 -24.97 -11.36
N GLU A 115 -6.99 -25.91 -10.80
CA GLU A 115 -6.92 -27.29 -11.28
C GLU A 115 -8.29 -27.96 -11.24
N LYS A 116 -9.04 -27.81 -10.14
CA LYS A 116 -10.41 -28.33 -10.05
C LYS A 116 -11.34 -27.76 -11.11
N VAL A 117 -11.28 -26.45 -11.36
CA VAL A 117 -12.09 -25.82 -12.40
C VAL A 117 -11.73 -26.39 -13.76
N ASN A 118 -10.44 -26.48 -14.08
CA ASN A 118 -9.99 -27.01 -15.36
C ASN A 118 -10.45 -28.47 -15.55
N ASN A 119 -10.21 -29.34 -14.56
CA ASN A 119 -10.50 -30.77 -14.67
C ASN A 119 -11.99 -31.12 -14.53
N CYS A 120 -12.80 -30.31 -13.83
CA CYS A 120 -14.22 -30.61 -13.61
C CYS A 120 -15.17 -29.86 -14.54
N LEU A 121 -14.74 -28.74 -15.13
CA LEU A 121 -15.60 -27.91 -15.99
C LEU A 121 -15.10 -27.87 -17.43
N SER A 122 -13.80 -27.92 -17.68
CA SER A 122 -13.30 -27.89 -19.06
C SER A 122 -13.49 -29.24 -19.75
N ASP A 123 -13.10 -30.34 -19.10
CA ASP A 123 -13.17 -31.68 -19.71
C ASP A 123 -14.61 -32.09 -20.12
N PRO A 124 -15.66 -31.88 -19.32
CA PRO A 124 -17.03 -32.23 -19.74
C PRO A 124 -17.59 -31.29 -20.80
N ILE A 125 -17.14 -30.03 -20.84
CA ILE A 125 -17.55 -29.07 -21.88
C ILE A 125 -16.92 -29.49 -23.21
N ASP A 126 -15.64 -29.84 -23.22
CA ASP A 126 -14.95 -30.32 -24.42
C ASP A 126 -15.54 -31.66 -24.91
N GLU A 127 -15.92 -32.55 -24.00
CA GLU A 127 -16.61 -33.80 -24.35
C GLU A 127 -18.01 -33.54 -24.95
N LEU A 128 -18.80 -32.64 -24.37
CA LEU A 128 -20.11 -32.25 -24.94
C LEU A 128 -19.97 -31.57 -26.31
N LEU A 129 -18.98 -30.70 -26.49
CA LEU A 129 -18.73 -30.02 -27.76
C LEU A 129 -18.18 -30.96 -28.85
N SER A 130 -17.51 -32.05 -28.47
CA SER A 130 -16.96 -33.01 -29.43
C SER A 130 -17.98 -34.01 -30.00
N ASN A 131 -19.13 -34.18 -29.34
CA ASN A 131 -20.11 -35.21 -29.69
C ASN A 131 -21.29 -34.71 -30.55
N ASP A 132 -21.45 -33.40 -30.75
CA ASP A 132 -22.64 -32.82 -31.40
C ASP A 132 -22.45 -32.51 -32.90
N ASP A 133 -21.24 -32.61 -33.46
CA ASP A 133 -21.00 -32.18 -34.85
C ASP A 133 -21.58 -33.14 -35.90
N GLU A 134 -21.59 -34.46 -35.68
CA GLU A 134 -22.08 -35.41 -36.70
C GLU A 134 -23.62 -35.45 -36.78
N ASP A 135 -24.32 -35.44 -35.64
CA ASP A 135 -25.79 -35.50 -35.61
C ASP A 135 -26.46 -34.19 -36.04
N ILE A 136 -25.85 -33.04 -35.70
CA ILE A 136 -26.33 -31.72 -36.17
C ILE A 136 -26.15 -31.60 -37.69
N THR A 137 -25.04 -32.09 -38.23
CA THR A 137 -24.77 -32.04 -39.67
C THR A 137 -25.78 -32.91 -40.44
N LEU A 138 -26.06 -34.13 -39.96
CA LEU A 138 -27.08 -35.01 -40.57
C LEU A 138 -28.50 -34.39 -40.52
N PHE A 139 -28.86 -33.77 -39.40
CA PHE A 139 -30.15 -33.10 -39.25
C PHE A 139 -30.29 -31.90 -40.20
N LEU A 140 -29.22 -31.11 -40.35
CA LEU A 140 -29.20 -29.96 -41.26
C LEU A 140 -29.22 -30.37 -42.73
N GLU A 141 -28.48 -31.41 -43.12
CA GLU A 141 -28.51 -31.96 -44.49
C GLU A 141 -29.90 -32.49 -44.85
N GLN A 142 -30.56 -33.19 -43.93
CA GLN A 142 -31.93 -33.68 -44.16
C GLN A 142 -32.93 -32.52 -44.29
N TYR A 143 -32.82 -31.49 -43.44
CA TYR A 143 -33.70 -30.33 -43.50
C TYR A 143 -33.46 -29.49 -44.77
N LEU A 144 -32.22 -29.38 -45.24
CA LEU A 144 -31.87 -28.72 -46.51
C LEU A 144 -32.43 -29.49 -47.72
N GLY A 145 -32.32 -30.83 -47.71
CA GLY A 145 -32.91 -31.68 -48.75
C GLY A 145 -34.44 -31.55 -48.83
N ASP A 146 -35.11 -31.49 -47.69
CA ASP A 146 -36.56 -31.27 -47.63
C ASP A 146 -36.96 -29.86 -48.14
N LEU A 147 -36.10 -28.85 -47.94
CA LEU A 147 -36.31 -27.49 -48.43
C LEU A 147 -36.14 -27.36 -49.94
N GLU A 148 -35.19 -28.08 -50.53
CA GLU A 148 -35.00 -28.18 -51.98
C GLU A 148 -36.22 -28.85 -52.65
N LEU A 149 -36.74 -29.92 -52.04
CA LEU A 149 -37.94 -30.60 -52.52
C LEU A 149 -39.18 -29.69 -52.49
N TYR A 150 -39.31 -28.84 -51.47
CA TYR A 150 -40.40 -27.86 -51.36
C TYR A 150 -40.31 -26.78 -52.45
N ASN A 151 -39.10 -26.32 -52.78
CA ASN A 151 -38.88 -25.34 -53.84
C ASN A 151 -39.19 -25.93 -55.23
N GLU A 152 -38.79 -27.17 -55.51
CA GLU A 152 -39.16 -27.87 -56.76
C GLU A 152 -40.67 -28.08 -56.91
N LEU A 153 -41.35 -28.47 -55.82
CA LEU A 153 -42.82 -28.61 -55.81
C LEU A 153 -43.53 -27.27 -56.00
N LYS A 154 -42.99 -26.17 -55.45
CA LYS A 154 -43.54 -24.82 -55.63
C LYS A 154 -43.39 -24.34 -57.07
N GLU A 155 -42.25 -24.61 -57.71
CA GLU A 155 -42.00 -24.24 -59.10
C GLU A 155 -42.85 -25.06 -60.08
N SER A 156 -43.19 -26.31 -59.74
CA SER A 156 -44.09 -27.17 -60.54
C SER A 156 -45.57 -26.75 -60.52
N ASN A 157 -46.02 -26.03 -59.48
CA ASN A 157 -47.43 -25.63 -59.30
C ASN A 157 -47.77 -24.23 -59.86
N PHE A 158 -46.83 -23.55 -60.53
CA PHE A 158 -47.04 -22.21 -61.10
C PHE A 158 -47.08 -22.20 -62.64
N ASN A 159 -47.60 -23.27 -63.25
CA ASN A 159 -47.92 -23.32 -64.69
C ASN A 159 -49.30 -23.97 -64.92
N PHE A 160 -50.37 -23.36 -64.41
CA PHE A 160 -51.72 -23.66 -64.90
C PHE A 160 -52.36 -22.38 -65.43
N ASP A 161 -52.48 -22.35 -66.75
CA ASP A 161 -52.89 -21.25 -67.62
C ASP A 161 -54.09 -20.43 -67.08
N THR A 162 -53.86 -19.13 -66.87
CA THR A 162 -54.92 -18.13 -66.81
C THR A 162 -55.26 -17.67 -68.23
N ASP A 163 -55.98 -18.50 -68.99
CA ASP A 163 -56.66 -18.08 -70.21
C ASP A 163 -58.13 -18.50 -70.14
N ILE A 164 -58.98 -17.59 -69.63
CA ILE A 164 -60.43 -17.66 -69.85
C ILE A 164 -60.87 -16.34 -70.48
N SER A 165 -61.11 -16.42 -71.79
CA SER A 165 -61.68 -15.40 -72.67
C SER A 165 -63.08 -14.97 -72.21
N PHE A 166 -63.27 -13.67 -72.01
CA PHE A 166 -64.57 -13.06 -71.74
C PHE A 166 -65.28 -12.78 -73.08
N ASN A 167 -66.23 -13.63 -73.48
CA ASN A 167 -67.06 -13.41 -74.67
C ASN A 167 -68.23 -12.48 -74.36
N SER A 168 -68.29 -11.40 -75.14
CA SER A 168 -69.41 -10.48 -75.32
C SER A 168 -70.52 -11.12 -76.17
N MET A 169 -71.75 -11.16 -75.67
CA MET A 169 -73.01 -11.34 -76.41
C MET A 169 -74.10 -10.71 -75.51
N GLY A 170 -74.93 -9.75 -75.90
CA GLY A 170 -75.56 -9.53 -77.19
C GLY A 170 -77.05 -9.91 -77.08
N ASP A 171 -77.90 -8.90 -76.90
CA ASP A 171 -79.35 -8.78 -77.15
C ASP A 171 -80.36 -9.82 -76.64
N SER A 172 -81.36 -9.34 -75.88
CA SER A 172 -82.79 -9.20 -76.32
C SER A 172 -83.63 -8.50 -75.26
#